data_AF-A0A4R4S5D3-F1
#
_entry.id   AF-A0A4R4S5D3-F1
#
_cell.length_a   1.000
_cell.length_b   1.000
_cell.length_c   1.000
_cell.angle_alpha   90.00
_cell.angle_beta   90.00
_cell.angle_gamma   90.00
#
_symmetry.space_group_name_H-M   'P 1'
#
loop_
_entity.id
_entity.type
_entity.pdbx_description
1 polymer ?
#
loop_
_entity_poly.entity_id
_entity_poly.type
_entity_poly.pdbx_seq_one_letter_code
_entity_poly.pdbx_strand_id
1 'polypeptide(L)' 'METTTLPAVKVLDKHELGQRKIKALLREKLSLPGDAPVNLLNVTWSSHPTMDGLYEHHENVTVDYSL' A
#
# COMPACT_ATOMS: atom_id res chain seq x y z
N MET A 1 -9.59 1.18 14.59
CA MET A 1 -9.47 0.53 13.28
C MET A 1 -9.83 1.59 12.27
N GLU A 2 -8.86 2.03 11.47
CA GLU A 2 -9.03 3.16 10.56
C GLU A 2 -8.78 2.69 9.13
N THR A 3 -9.54 3.26 8.19
CA THR A 3 -9.45 2.94 6.78
C THR A 3 -9.03 4.20 6.03
N THR A 4 -8.03 4.08 5.16
CA THR A 4 -7.62 5.20 4.31
C THR A 4 -7.36 4.74 2.88
N THR A 5 -7.49 5.67 1.95
CA THR A 5 -7.18 5.45 0.54
C THR A 5 -5.83 6.09 0.23
N LEU A 6 -4.89 5.26 -0.20
CA LEU A 6 -3.56 5.66 -0.65
C LEU A 6 -3.58 5.97 -2.16
N PRO A 7 -2.64 6.81 -2.63
CA PRO A 7 -2.42 7.01 -4.06
C PRO A 7 -2.03 5.69 -4.74
N ALA A 8 -2.18 5.64 -6.07
CA ALA A 8 -1.84 4.47 -6.85
C ALA A 8 -0.37 4.03 -6.64
N VAL A 9 -0.16 2.73 -6.46
CA VAL A 9 1.14 2.17 -6.12
C VAL A 9 1.57 1.22 -7.23
N LYS A 10 2.75 1.50 -7.81
CA LYS A 10 3.40 0.56 -8.74
C LYS A 10 4.35 -0.35 -7.94
N VAL A 11 4.06 -1.65 -7.91
CA VAL A 11 4.96 -2.67 -7.33
C VAL A 11 5.10 -3.88 -8.23
N LEU A 12 6.22 -4.57 -8.07
CA LEU A 12 6.57 -5.78 -8.82
C LEU A 12 5.76 -7.00 -8.38
N ASP A 13 5.28 -7.02 -7.12
CA ASP A 13 4.70 -8.21 -6.52
C ASP A 13 3.69 -7.85 -5.40
N LYS A 14 2.61 -8.64 -5.30
CA LYS A 14 1.51 -8.49 -4.31
C LYS A 14 1.90 -8.89 -2.89
N HIS A 15 3.09 -9.43 -2.68
CA HIS A 15 3.54 -9.89 -1.37
C HIS A 15 4.36 -8.82 -0.63
N GLU A 16 5.57 -9.15 -0.17
CA GLU A 16 6.25 -8.39 0.87
C GLU A 16 6.67 -6.98 0.41
N LEU A 17 7.04 -6.83 -0.87
CA LEU A 17 7.43 -5.53 -1.45
C LEU A 17 6.23 -4.58 -1.59
N GLY A 18 5.07 -5.10 -2.01
CA GLY A 18 3.80 -4.38 -2.03
C GLY A 18 3.43 -3.83 -0.67
N GLN A 19 3.44 -4.70 0.34
CA GLN A 19 3.10 -4.30 1.71
C GLN A 19 4.07 -3.30 2.31
N ARG A 20 5.39 -3.45 2.10
CA ARG A 20 6.39 -2.47 2.58
C ARG A 20 6.16 -1.09 1.98
N LYS A 21 5.86 -1.00 0.68
CA LYS A 21 5.60 0.28 0.02
C LYS A 21 4.31 0.93 0.51
N ILE A 22 3.29 0.12 0.77
CA ILE A 22 2.00 0.58 1.31
C ILE A 22 2.15 1.06 2.75
N LYS A 23 2.93 0.37 3.59
CA LYS A 23 3.28 0.86 4.94
C LYS A 23 4.01 2.20 4.87
N ALA A 24 4.97 2.35 3.97
CA ALA A 24 5.70 3.61 3.81
C ALA A 24 4.76 4.76 3.41
N LEU A 25 3.93 4.56 2.38
CA LEU A 25 2.96 5.55 1.92
C LEU A 25 1.91 5.89 2.98
N LEU A 26 1.48 4.88 3.75
CA LEU A 26 0.56 5.08 4.86
C LEU A 26 1.19 5.94 5.96
N ARG A 27 2.44 5.67 6.33
CA ARG A 27 3.19 6.48 7.30
C ARG A 27 3.35 7.92 6.82
N GLU A 28 3.74 8.12 5.55
CA GLU A 28 3.84 9.45 4.95
C GLU A 28 2.50 10.20 4.98
N LYS A 29 1.40 9.53 4.60
CA LYS A 29 0.07 10.14 4.58
C LYS A 29 -0.43 10.51 5.97
N LEU A 30 -0.08 9.73 6.99
CA LEU A 30 -0.41 9.99 8.39
C LEU A 30 0.60 10.93 9.07
N SER A 31 1.60 11.44 8.34
CA SER A 31 2.71 12.24 8.89
C SER A 31 3.40 11.54 10.08
N LEU A 32 3.48 10.21 10.02
CA LEU A 32 4.10 9.38 11.04
C LEU A 32 5.60 9.19 10.76
N PRO A 33 6.42 9.03 11.80
CA PRO A 33 7.83 8.68 11.62
C PRO A 33 7.97 7.35 10.88
N GLY A 34 9.07 7.19 10.13
CA GLY A 34 9.34 6.01 9.31
C GLY A 34 9.39 4.69 10.09
N ASP A 35 9.57 4.76 11.42
CA ASP A 35 9.57 3.62 12.33
C ASP A 35 8.24 3.42 13.10
N ALA A 36 7.22 4.24 12.81
CA ALA A 36 5.95 4.14 13.51
C ALA A 36 5.36 2.72 13.40
N PRO A 37 4.86 2.15 14.51
CA PRO A 37 4.16 0.88 14.48
C PRO A 37 2.86 1.10 13.69
N VAL A 38 2.80 0.52 12.49
CA VAL A 38 1.59 0.54 11.67
C VAL A 38 1.32 -0.89 11.23
N ASN A 39 0.23 -1.44 11.76
CA ASN A 39 -0.23 -2.78 11.44
C ASN A 39 -1.26 -2.69 10.32
N LEU A 40 -0.87 -3.17 9.14
CA LEU A 40 -1.79 -3.37 8.02
C LEU A 40 -2.64 -4.60 8.36
N LEU A 41 -3.95 -4.40 8.49
CA LEU A 41 -4.90 -5.47 8.78
C LEU A 41 -5.43 -6.06 7.49
N ASN A 42 -5.81 -5.20 6.56
CA ASN A 42 -6.33 -5.60 5.28
C ASN A 42 -5.92 -4.56 4.23
N VAL A 43 -5.64 -5.03 3.03
CA VAL A 43 -5.31 -4.16 1.91
C VAL A 43 -6.04 -4.63 0.67
N THR A 44 -6.87 -3.76 0.13
CA THR A 44 -7.62 -3.99 -1.10
C THR A 44 -7.16 -3.02 -2.16
N TRP A 45 -6.91 -3.51 -3.36
CA TRP A 45 -6.53 -2.69 -4.50
C TRP A 45 -7.04 -3.31 -5.80
N SER A 46 -7.21 -2.48 -6.83
CA SER A 46 -7.44 -2.94 -8.20
C SER A 46 -6.10 -3.06 -8.89
N SER A 47 -5.71 -4.28 -9.28
CA SER A 47 -4.44 -4.52 -9.98
C SER A 47 -4.67 -4.44 -11.48
N HIS A 48 -3.94 -3.57 -12.15
CA HIS A 48 -3.86 -3.50 -13.60
C HIS A 48 -2.49 -4.02 -14.05
N PRO A 49 -2.43 -5.06 -14.88
CA PRO A 49 -1.16 -5.51 -15.44
C PRO A 49 -0.58 -4.39 -16.31
N THR A 50 0.69 -4.03 -16.10
CA THR A 50 1.37 -3.11 -17.02
C THR A 50 1.86 -3.86 -18.26
N MET A 51 1.92 -3.18 -19.41
CA MET A 51 2.32 -3.78 -20.71
C MET A 51 3.69 -4.48 -20.70
N ASP A 52 4.55 -4.18 -19.72
CA ASP A 52 5.87 -4.78 -19.53
C ASP A 52 5.83 -6.15 -18.81
N GLY A 53 4.69 -6.54 -18.24
CA GLY A 53 4.51 -7.80 -17.50
C GLY A 53 5.28 -7.91 -16.16
N LEU A 54 6.23 -7.00 -15.90
CA LEU A 54 7.09 -7.02 -14.70
C LEU A 54 6.49 -6.27 -13.51
N TYR A 55 5.55 -5.35 -13.73
CA TYR A 55 4.95 -4.55 -12.66
C TYR A 55 3.43 -4.61 -12.71
N GLU A 56 2.82 -4.62 -11.54
CA GLU A 56 1.39 -4.40 -11.38
C GLU A 56 1.16 -2.95 -10.93
N HIS A 57 0.28 -2.25 -11.65
CA HIS A 57 -0.19 -0.94 -11.25
C HIS A 57 -1.42 -1.12 -10.37
N HIS A 58 -1.29 -0.83 -9.08
CA HIS A 58 -2.39 -0.96 -8.13
C HIS A 58 -3.05 0.39 -7.92
N GLU A 59 -4.32 0.50 -8.31
CA GLU A 59 -5.16 1.68 -8.11
C GLU A 59 -6.21 1.42 -7.03
N ASN A 60 -6.82 2.50 -6.51
CA ASN A 60 -7.80 2.43 -5.43
C ASN A 60 -7.28 1.61 -4.23
N VAL A 61 -6.04 1.89 -3.80
CA VAL A 61 -5.40 1.17 -2.70
C VAL A 61 -6.04 1.61 -1.39
N THR A 62 -7.00 0.83 -0.91
CA THR A 62 -7.64 1.01 0.39
C THR A 62 -6.96 0.12 1.42
N VAL A 63 -6.62 0.72 2.55
CA VAL A 63 -5.84 0.08 3.60
C VAL A 63 -6.58 0.24 4.91
N ASP A 64 -6.89 -0.90 5.53
CA ASP A 64 -7.33 -0.97 6.91
C ASP A 64 -6.10 -1.13 7.81
N TYR A 65 -5.95 -0.22 8.76
CA TYR A 65 -4.78 -0.21 9.64
C TYR A 65 -5.13 0.05 11.10
N SER A 66 -4.16 -0.27 11.95
CA SER A 66 -4.14 0.05 13.37
C SER A 66 -2.74 0.57 13.75
N LEU A 67 -2.71 1.51 14.68
CA LEU A 67 -1.52 2.10 15.29
C LEU A 67 -1.26 1.46 16.65
#